data_AF-A0A6V7KPI7-F1
#
_entry.id   AF-A0A6V7KPI7-F1
#
_cell.length_a   1.000
_cell.length_b   1.000
_cell.length_c   1.000
_cell.angle_alpha   90.00
_cell.angle_beta   90.00
_cell.angle_gamma   90.00
#
_symmetry.space_group_name_H-M   'P 1'
#
loop_
_entity.id
_entity.type
_entity.pdbx_description
1 polymer ?
#
loop_
_entity_poly.entity_id
_entity_poly.type
_entity_poly.pdbx_seq_one_letter_code
_entity_poly.pdbx_strand_id
1 'polypeptide(L)' 'VGIKPAGGIKTTEQALEWFMLVQLNLGKEWIDKKYFRIGASSLLDDLIARIKKEE' A
#
# COMPACT_ATOMS: atom_id res chain seq x y z
N VAL A 1 -8.03 16.29 3.28
CA VAL A 1 -6.77 15.81 3.87
C VAL A 1 -6.69 14.30 3.61
N GLY A 2 -5.52 13.75 3.31
CA GLY A 2 -5.33 12.32 3.01
C GLY A 2 -3.95 11.84 3.49
N ILE A 3 -3.75 10.53 3.53
CA ILE A 3 -2.54 9.88 4.04
C ILE A 3 -1.71 9.35 2.87
N LYS A 4 -0.41 9.67 2.91
CA LYS A 4 0.56 9.18 1.93
C LYS A 4 1.86 8.74 2.61
N PRO A 5 1.93 7.50 3.17
CA PRO A 5 3.19 6.96 3.64
C PRO A 5 4.19 6.86 2.48
N ALA A 6 5.42 7.29 2.72
CA ALA A 6 6.44 7.36 1.69
C ALA A 6 7.83 7.08 2.28
N GLY A 7 8.70 6.50 1.45
CA GLY A 7 10.08 6.17 1.82
C GLY A 7 10.21 4.78 2.44
N GLY A 8 11.11 3.96 1.89
CA GLY A 8 11.48 2.67 2.47
C GLY A 8 10.47 1.53 2.33
N ILE A 9 9.27 1.76 1.79
CA ILE A 9 8.29 0.72 1.48
C ILE A 9 8.73 0.01 0.19
N LYS A 10 9.25 -1.20 0.32
CA LYS A 10 9.85 -1.97 -0.78
C LYS A 10 9.15 -3.29 -1.05
N THR A 11 8.43 -3.85 -0.07
CA THR A 11 7.78 -5.15 -0.21
C THR A 11 6.25 -5.06 -0.13
N THR A 12 5.59 -6.05 -0.70
CA THR A 12 4.14 -6.24 -0.69
C THR A 12 3.61 -6.31 0.74
N GLU A 13 4.31 -6.99 1.64
CA GLU A 13 3.94 -7.11 3.05
C GLU A 13 3.93 -5.74 3.75
N GLN A 14 4.96 -4.90 3.52
CA GLN A 14 5.00 -3.55 4.08
C GLN A 14 3.88 -2.66 3.53
N ALA A 15 3.52 -2.83 2.26
CA ALA A 15 2.38 -2.11 1.68
C ALA A 15 1.05 -2.55 2.30
N LEU A 16 0.89 -3.85 2.58
CA LEU A 16 -0.28 -4.41 3.25
C LEU A 16 -0.39 -3.95 4.70
N GLU A 17 0.73 -3.81 5.43
CA GLU A 17 0.73 -3.25 6.78
C GLU A 17 0.11 -1.84 6.79
N TRP A 18 0.54 -0.96 5.88
CA TRP A 18 -0.05 0.37 5.75
C TRP A 18 -1.52 0.33 5.36
N PHE A 19 -1.89 -0.54 4.44
CA PHE A 19 -3.28 -0.74 4.03
C PHE A 19 -4.16 -1.16 5.22
N MET A 20 -3.70 -2.14 6.01
CA MET A 20 -4.41 -2.60 7.20
C MET A 20 -4.51 -1.52 8.27
N LEU A 21 -3.43 -0.77 8.52
CA LEU A 21 -3.47 0.34 9.48
C LEU A 21 -4.52 1.38 9.10
N VAL A 22 -4.59 1.76 7.83
CA VAL A 22 -5.59 2.72 7.35
C VAL A 22 -6.99 2.13 7.44
N GLN A 23 -7.19 0.90 6.95
CA GLN A 23 -8.50 0.28 6.96
C GLN A 23 -9.04 0.07 8.39
N LEU A 24 -8.21 -0.39 9.32
CA LEU A 24 -8.62 -0.72 10.68
C LEU A 24 -8.90 0.54 11.52
N ASN A 25 -8.15 1.62 11.31
CA ASN A 25 -8.27 2.82 12.14
C ASN A 25 -9.19 3.87 11.53
N LEU A 26 -9.30 3.93 10.20
CA LEU A 26 -10.04 4.98 9.49
C LEU A 26 -11.23 4.44 8.69
N GLY A 27 -11.35 3.13 8.51
CA GLY A 27 -12.46 2.51 7.79
C GLY A 27 -12.13 2.17 6.33
N LYS A 28 -13.00 1.37 5.71
CA LYS A 28 -12.83 0.90 4.32
C LYS A 28 -12.96 2.03 3.30
N GLU A 29 -13.75 3.06 3.60
CA GLU A 29 -13.95 4.26 2.79
C GLU A 29 -12.68 5.10 2.62
N TRP A 30 -11.69 4.91 3.49
CA TRP A 30 -10.38 5.53 3.37
C TRP A 30 -9.44 4.78 2.43
N ILE A 31 -9.78 3.56 2.03
CA ILE A 31 -9.11 2.82 0.95
C ILE A 31 -9.63 3.32 -0.40
N ASP A 32 -9.36 4.59 -0.66
CA ASP A 32 -9.66 5.27 -1.92
C ASP A 32 -8.47 6.13 -2.33
N LYS A 33 -8.21 6.23 -3.63
CA LYS A 33 -7.08 6.99 -4.19
C LYS A 33 -7.04 8.48 -3.77
N LYS A 34 -8.18 9.04 -3.34
CA LYS A 34 -8.32 10.40 -2.80
C LYS A 34 -7.78 10.51 -1.38
N TYR A 35 -7.89 9.45 -0.58
CA TYR A 35 -7.59 9.45 0.86
C TYR A 35 -6.33 8.67 1.22
N PHE A 36 -5.92 7.68 0.41
CA PHE A 36 -4.77 6.84 0.67
C PHE A 36 -3.95 6.58 -0.59
N ARG A 37 -2.63 6.84 -0.52
CA ARG A 37 -1.65 6.44 -1.55
C ARG A 37 -0.34 5.99 -0.92
N ILE A 38 0.38 5.08 -1.57
CA ILE A 38 1.74 4.69 -1.17
C ILE A 38 2.75 5.40 -2.06
N GLY A 39 3.68 6.13 -1.46
CA GLY A 39 4.80 6.76 -2.15
C GLY A 39 6.02 5.82 -2.17
N ALA A 40 6.20 5.09 -3.27
CA ALA A 40 7.31 4.15 -3.42
C ALA A 40 7.94 4.22 -4.81
N SER A 41 9.24 3.94 -4.89
CA SER A 41 10.00 3.88 -6.14
C SER A 41 10.31 2.45 -6.59
N SER A 42 10.54 1.52 -5.65
CA SER A 42 10.90 0.12 -5.94
C SER A 42 9.83 -0.91 -5.59
N LEU A 43 8.71 -0.49 -4.98
CA LEU A 43 7.65 -1.42 -4.56
C LEU A 43 6.92 -2.09 -5.76
N LEU A 44 6.88 -1.41 -6.91
CA LEU A 44 6.13 -1.91 -8.08
C LEU A 44 6.66 -3.27 -8.55
N ASP A 45 7.98 -3.43 -8.59
CA ASP A 45 8.60 -4.67 -9.07
C ASP A 45 8.26 -5.86 -8.16
N ASP A 46 8.25 -5.64 -6.84
CA ASP A 46 7.88 -6.65 -5.86
C ASP A 46 6.40 -7.06 -5.97
N LEU A 47 5.50 -6.08 -6.15
CA LEU A 47 4.06 -6.35 -6.36
C LEU A 47 3.83 -7.19 -7.62
N ILE A 48 4.51 -6.85 -8.73
CA ILE A 48 4.40 -7.62 -9.98
C ILE A 48 4.92 -9.04 -9.80
N ALA A 49 6.06 -9.21 -9.13
CA ALA A 49 6.62 -10.53 -8.84
C ALA A 49 5.68 -11.38 -7.98
N ARG A 50 5.02 -10.78 -6.98
CA ARG A 50 4.07 -11.49 -6.11
C ARG A 50 2.81 -11.92 -6.85
N ILE A 51 2.21 -11.04 -7.66
CA ILE A 51 1.01 -11.36 -8.44
C ILE A 51 1.30 -12.49 -9.43
N LYS A 52 2.43 -12.43 -10.15
CA LYS A 52 2.82 -13.48 -11.12
C LYS A 52 3.14 -14.83 -10.49
N LYS A 53 3.50 -14.88 -9.21
CA LYS A 53 3.80 -16.13 -8.51
C LYS A 53 2.52 -16.86 -8.06
N GLU A 54 1.42 -16.14 -7.95
CA GLU A 54 0.12 -16.69 -7.52
C GLU A 54 -0.76 -17.12 -8.72
N GLU A 55 -0.34 -16.85 -9.95
CA GLU A 55 -0.86 -17.43 -11.21
C GLU A 55 -0.17 -18.77 -11.56
#